data_AF-A0A9D5YEN9-F1
#
_entry.id   AF-A0A9D5YEN9-F1
#
_cell.length_a   1.000
_cell.length_b   1.000
_cell.length_c   1.000
_cell.angle_alpha   90.00
_cell.angle_beta   90.00
_cell.angle_gamma   90.00
#
_symmetry.space_group_name_H-M   'P 1'
#
loop_
_entity.id
_entity.type
_entity.pdbx_description
1 polymer ?
#
loop_
_entity_poly.entity_id
_entity_poly.type
_entity_poly.pdbx_seq_one_letter_code
_entity_poly.pdbx_strand_id
1 'polypeptide(L)' 'MKKQLLTLFTKSGENFDINEWNEYPRPQMKRTSFICLNGEWDFTTNKTGEIPSDWDQKITVPFCP' A
#
# COMPACT_ATOMS: atom_id res chain seq x y z
N MET A 1 5.40 -3.50 35.28
CA MET A 1 4.10 -3.87 34.69
C MET A 1 4.26 -3.88 33.18
N LYS A 2 4.04 -5.02 32.51
CA LYS A 2 4.07 -5.08 31.04
C LYS A 2 2.80 -4.39 30.53
N LYS A 3 2.95 -3.32 29.74
CA LYS A 3 1.84 -2.63 29.08
C LYS A 3 1.25 -3.57 28.04
N GLN A 4 0.01 -4.00 28.25
CA GLN A 4 -0.71 -4.76 27.24
C GLN A 4 -0.98 -3.83 26.06
N LEU A 5 -0.43 -4.17 24.90
CA LEU A 5 -0.70 -3.43 23.67
C LEU A 5 -2.14 -3.71 23.26
N LEU A 6 -2.91 -2.65 23.03
CA LEU A 6 -4.24 -2.74 22.45
C LEU A 6 -4.08 -2.93 20.95
N THR A 7 -4.58 -4.04 20.45
CA THR A 7 -4.63 -4.33 19.02
C THR A 7 -5.74 -3.50 18.39
N LEU A 8 -5.38 -2.57 17.50
CA LEU A 8 -6.31 -1.67 16.81
C LEU A 8 -6.72 -2.17 15.42
N PHE A 9 -6.84 -3.48 15.25
CA PHE A 9 -7.32 -4.05 13.99
C PHE A 9 -8.83 -4.30 14.04
N THR A 10 -9.52 -4.00 12.94
CA THR A 10 -10.88 -4.50 12.70
C THR A 10 -10.79 -5.93 12.19
N LYS A 11 -11.86 -6.73 12.29
CA LYS A 11 -11.90 -8.10 11.73
C LYS A 11 -11.46 -8.14 10.25
N SER A 12 -11.80 -7.10 9.49
CA SER A 12 -11.37 -6.94 8.09
C SER A 12 -9.89 -6.58 7.96
N GLY A 13 -9.36 -5.73 8.85
CA GLY A 13 -7.92 -5.43 8.90
C GLY A 13 -7.06 -6.63 9.32
N GLU A 14 -7.60 -7.55 10.12
CA GLU A 14 -6.92 -8.79 10.50
C GLU A 14 -6.85 -9.83 9.37
N ASN A 15 -7.85 -9.85 8.48
CA ASN A 15 -7.96 -10.80 7.37
C ASN A 15 -7.76 -10.11 6.01
N PHE A 16 -6.93 -9.07 5.99
CA PHE A 16 -6.75 -8.21 4.83
C PHE A 16 -6.20 -8.98 3.61
N ASP A 17 -6.96 -8.99 2.50
CA ASP A 17 -6.50 -9.42 1.18
C ASP A 17 -6.28 -8.18 0.30
N ILE A 18 -5.07 -8.04 -0.23
CA ILE A 18 -4.68 -6.88 -1.03
C ILE A 18 -5.48 -6.72 -2.32
N ASN A 19 -6.05 -7.81 -2.83
CA ASN A 19 -6.72 -7.80 -4.13
C ASN A 19 -8.03 -7.02 -4.16
N GLU A 20 -8.63 -6.73 -2.99
CA GLU A 20 -9.97 -6.14 -2.91
C GLU A 20 -10.02 -4.62 -3.21
N TRP A 21 -8.89 -3.90 -3.22
CA TRP A 21 -8.86 -2.42 -3.26
C TRP A 21 -8.49 -1.85 -4.63
N ASN A 22 -8.43 -2.69 -5.66
CA ASN A 22 -8.00 -2.25 -6.99
C ASN A 22 -9.08 -1.47 -7.76
N GLU A 23 -10.34 -1.58 -7.34
CA GLU A 23 -11.45 -0.92 -8.00
C GLU A 23 -11.76 0.45 -7.37
N TYR A 24 -12.09 1.42 -8.21
CA TYR A 24 -12.50 2.76 -7.80
C TYR A 24 -13.96 2.74 -7.29
N PRO A 25 -14.23 2.68 -5.97
CA PRO A 25 -15.56 2.32 -5.48
C PRO A 25 -16.27 3.59 -4.98
N ARG A 26 -16.34 4.62 -5.81
CA ARG A 26 -17.05 5.87 -5.49
C ARG A 26 -17.96 6.26 -6.65
N PRO A 27 -19.13 5.60 -6.83
CA PRO A 27 -20.07 5.90 -7.92
C PRO A 27 -20.48 7.37 -7.98
N GLN A 28 -20.54 8.05 -6.82
CA GLN A 28 -20.90 9.46 -6.70
C GLN A 28 -19.75 10.44 -7.00
N MET A 29 -18.49 9.96 -7.07
CA MET A 29 -17.31 10.79 -7.27
C MET A 29 -16.47 10.27 -8.45
N LYS A 30 -17.10 9.84 -9.54
CA LYS A 30 -16.40 9.29 -10.70
C LYS A 30 -15.44 10.31 -11.31
N ARG A 31 -14.15 9.98 -11.33
CA ARG A 31 -13.12 10.77 -12.03
C ARG A 31 -13.00 10.32 -13.48
N THR A 32 -12.62 11.25 -14.36
CA THR A 32 -12.34 10.95 -15.78
C THR A 32 -11.07 10.13 -15.97
N SER A 33 -10.11 10.24 -15.05
CA SER A 33 -8.92 9.41 -14.99
C SER A 33 -8.64 8.93 -13.56
N PHE A 34 -8.28 7.66 -13.43
CA PHE A 34 -7.87 7.01 -12.20
C PHE A 34 -6.78 5.98 -12.53
N ILE A 35 -5.69 6.01 -11.76
CA ILE A 35 -4.66 4.97 -11.78
C ILE A 35 -4.63 4.42 -10.37
N CYS A 36 -4.94 3.14 -10.21
CA CYS A 36 -4.78 2.47 -8.95
C CYS A 36 -3.30 2.16 -8.74
N LEU A 37 -2.74 2.61 -7.62
CA LEU A 37 -1.37 2.26 -7.22
C LEU A 37 -1.35 1.11 -6.21
N ASN A 38 -2.50 0.58 -5.80
CA ASN A 38 -2.54 -0.53 -4.85
C ASN A 38 -1.93 -1.78 -5.50
N GLY A 39 -1.16 -2.55 -4.73
CA GLY A 39 -0.47 -3.74 -5.20
C GLY A 39 1.04 -3.71 -4.94
N GLU A 40 1.74 -4.68 -5.54
CA GLU A 40 3.18 -4.83 -5.40
C GLU A 40 3.94 -3.97 -6.40
N TRP A 41 5.00 -3.30 -5.93
CA TRP A 41 5.85 -2.44 -6.73
C TRP A 41 7.32 -2.74 -6.47
N ASP A 42 8.12 -2.68 -7.53
CA ASP A 42 9.57 -2.66 -7.42
C ASP A 42 10.02 -1.30 -6.85
N PHE A 43 10.89 -1.32 -5.85
CA PHE A 43 11.26 -0.16 -5.05
C PHE A 43 12.73 -0.21 -4.66
N THR A 44 13.34 0.95 -4.48
CA THR A 44 14.67 1.11 -3.90
C THR A 44 14.82 2.52 -3.35
N THR A 45 15.79 2.72 -2.45
CA THR A 45 16.14 4.04 -1.94
C THR A 45 17.57 4.37 -2.33
N ASN A 46 17.79 5.58 -2.85
CA ASN A 46 19.13 6.09 -3.06
C ASN A 46 19.27 7.49 -2.47
N LYS A 47 20.52 7.92 -2.27
CA LYS A 47 20.84 9.24 -1.72
C LYS A 47 21.09 10.30 -2.80
N THR A 48 21.18 9.88 -4.06
CA THR A 48 21.57 10.73 -5.19
C THR A 48 20.36 11.41 -5.84
N GLY A 49 19.15 10.88 -5.64
CA GLY A 49 17.92 11.37 -6.29
C GLY A 49 17.83 11.02 -7.77
N GLU A 50 18.80 10.27 -8.29
CA GLU A 50 18.80 9.77 -9.67
C GLU A 50 17.86 8.58 -9.81
N ILE A 51 17.45 8.27 -11.05
CA ILE A 51 16.71 7.04 -11.32
C ILE A 51 17.67 5.87 -11.18
N PRO A 52 17.37 4.87 -10.33
CA PRO A 52 18.25 3.73 -10.11
C PRO A 52 18.28 2.83 -11.36
N SER A 53 19.42 2.17 -11.59
CA SER A 53 19.54 1.15 -12.63
C SER A 53 18.77 -0.13 -12.28
N ASP A 54 18.65 -0.42 -10.98
CA ASP A 54 18.09 -1.64 -10.43
C ASP A 54 17.19 -1.34 -9.23
N TRP A 55 16.19 -2.20 -9.00
CA TRP A 55 15.25 -2.11 -7.89
C TRP A 55 15.45 -3.34 -7.01
N ASP A 56 15.96 -3.15 -5.79
CA ASP A 56 16.40 -4.23 -4.91
C ASP A 56 15.33 -4.69 -3.90
N GLN A 57 14.17 -4.01 -3.88
CA GLN A 57 13.09 -4.30 -2.95
C GLN A 57 11.75 -4.34 -3.65
N LYS A 58 10.78 -4.95 -2.97
CA LYS A 58 9.37 -4.91 -3.34
C LYS A 58 8.58 -4.34 -2.18
N ILE A 59 7.65 -3.43 -2.47
CA ILE A 59 6.73 -2.84 -1.50
C ILE A 59 5.29 -3.07 -1.92
N THR A 60 4.40 -2.97 -0.95
CA THR A 60 3.01 -3.33 -1.12
C THR A 60 2.13 -2.13 -0.81
N VAL A 61 1.88 -1.28 -1.82
CA VAL A 61 1.07 -0.07 -1.67
C VAL A 61 -0.39 -0.46 -1.37
N PRO A 62 -1.07 0.23 -0.42
CA PRO A 62 -0.67 1.46 0.27
C PRO A 62 0.14 1.26 1.56
N PHE A 63 0.60 0.06 1.86
CA PHE A 63 1.38 -0.24 3.05
C PHE A 63 2.87 0.01 2.81
N CYS A 64 3.47 0.80 3.71
CA CYS A 64 4.91 0.96 3.75
C CYS A 64 5.56 -0.32 4.31
N PRO A 65 6.73 -0.76 3.81
CA PRO A 65 7.56 -1.75 4.50
C PRO A 65 7.99 -1.27 5.90
#